data_AF-A0A167AUJ8-F1
#
_entry.id   AF-A0A167AUJ8-F1
#
_cell.length_a   1.000
_cell.length_b   1.000
_cell.length_c   1.000
_cell.angle_alpha   90.00
_cell.angle_beta   90.00
_cell.angle_gamma   90.00
#
_symmetry.space_group_name_H-M   'P 1'
#
loop_
_entity.id
_entity.type
_entity.pdbx_description
1 polymer ?
#
loop_
_entity_poly.entity_id
_entity_poly.type
_entity_poly.pdbx_seq_one_letter_code
_entity_poly.pdbx_strand_id
1 'polypeptide(L)'
;MEAAGLMNHFLCLVIRGICDYSDLHKNKEWQGFAAMMAAAYAKDLLLEIPLNGVEAEKPILEVLNTIEEGLHGLKQTADETKMAVETMHSDHTCDQAPLLPRKATA
;
A
#
# COMPACT_ATOMS: atom_id res chain seq x y z
N MET A 1 -13.34 5.59 -13.58
CA MET A 1 -13.17 4.23 -13.02
C MET A 1 -12.05 4.27 -11.98
N GLU A 2 -12.40 4.70 -10.76
CA GLU A 2 -11.44 5.06 -9.70
C GLU A 2 -11.56 4.10 -8.50
N ALA A 3 -12.77 3.57 -8.26
CA ALA A 3 -13.12 2.81 -7.06
C ALA A 3 -12.32 1.50 -6.85
N ALA A 4 -11.99 0.78 -7.92
CA ALA A 4 -11.32 -0.52 -7.83
C ALA A 4 -9.92 -0.44 -7.19
N GLY A 5 -9.25 0.72 -7.29
CA GLY A 5 -7.95 0.95 -6.66
C GLY A 5 -8.03 1.17 -5.14
N LEU A 6 -9.20 1.56 -4.63
CA LEU A 6 -9.41 1.92 -3.23
C LEU A 6 -9.85 0.71 -2.38
N MET A 7 -10.68 -0.17 -2.94
CA MET A 7 -11.35 -1.24 -2.20
C MET A 7 -10.41 -2.30 -1.59
N ASN A 8 -9.20 -2.48 -2.13
CA ASN A 8 -8.27 -3.51 -1.64
C ASN A 8 -7.45 -3.06 -0.42
N HIS A 9 -7.40 -1.76 -0.14
CA HIS A 9 -6.51 -1.19 0.87
C HIS A 9 -7.23 -0.34 1.92
N PHE A 10 -8.50 -0.01 1.68
CA PHE A 10 -9.25 0.92 2.52
C PHE A 10 -10.64 0.37 2.83
N LEU A 11 -11.06 0.50 4.10
CA LEU A 11 -12.46 0.37 4.48
C LEU A 11 -13.23 1.53 3.84
N CYS A 12 -13.81 1.28 2.67
CA CYS A 12 -14.53 2.30 1.92
C CYS A 12 -15.84 1.76 1.36
N LEU A 13 -16.88 2.61 1.37
CA LEU A 13 -18.13 2.38 0.66
C LEU A 13 -18.14 3.22 -0.61
N VAL A 14 -18.43 2.59 -1.75
CA VAL A 14 -18.45 3.26 -3.04
C VAL A 14 -19.89 3.49 -3.48
N ILE A 15 -20.24 4.75 -3.75
CA ILE A 15 -21.55 5.15 -4.29
C ILE A 15 -21.33 5.68 -5.70
N ARG A 16 -21.97 5.06 -6.69
CA ARG A 16 -21.78 5.41 -8.12
C ARG A 16 -23.11 5.43 -8.86
N GLY A 17 -23.32 6.47 -9.65
CA GLY A 17 -24.44 6.55 -10.59
C GLY A 17 -24.14 5.82 -11.90
N ILE A 18 -25.16 5.20 -12.48
CA ILE A 18 -25.07 4.53 -13.79
C ILE A 18 -25.30 5.57 -14.89
N CYS A 19 -24.31 5.77 -15.74
CA CYS A 19 -24.35 6.77 -16.82
C CYS A 19 -24.21 6.21 -18.24
N ASP A 20 -23.87 4.92 -18.38
CA ASP A 20 -23.82 4.23 -19.68
C ASP A 20 -24.24 2.76 -19.54
N TYR A 21 -24.59 2.14 -20.66
CA TYR A 21 -24.96 0.72 -20.73
C TYR A 21 -23.75 -0.20 -20.94
N SER A 22 -22.52 0.35 -20.90
CA SER A 22 -21.28 -0.39 -21.19
C SER A 22 -21.27 -1.08 -22.56
N ASP A 23 -22.01 -0.54 -23.53
CA ASP A 23 -21.96 -0.94 -24.94
C ASP A 23 -21.08 0.03 -25.76
N LEU A 24 -21.11 -0.09 -27.09
CA LEU A 24 -20.38 0.80 -27.99
C LEU A 24 -20.94 2.24 -27.99
N HIS A 25 -22.19 2.44 -27.52
CA HIS A 25 -22.86 3.73 -27.54
C HIS A 25 -22.58 4.49 -26.24
N LYS A 26 -21.45 5.20 -26.21
CA LYS A 26 -21.15 6.11 -25.10
C LYS A 26 -22.11 7.30 -25.10
N ASN A 27 -23.01 7.35 -24.12
CA ASN A 27 -23.86 8.51 -23.85
C ASN A 27 -23.26 9.36 -22.73
N LYS A 28 -22.81 10.58 -23.07
CA LYS A 28 -22.23 11.52 -22.09
C LYS A 28 -23.26 12.40 -21.39
N GLU A 29 -24.47 12.52 -21.94
CA GLU A 29 -25.52 13.41 -21.40
C GLU A 29 -25.98 12.96 -20.01
N TRP A 30 -25.99 11.64 -19.78
CA TRP A 30 -26.46 11.04 -18.53
C TRP A 30 -25.44 11.14 -17.39
N GLN A 31 -24.20 11.54 -17.65
CA GLN A 31 -23.16 11.63 -16.61
C GLN A 31 -23.52 12.63 -15.52
N GLY A 32 -24.06 13.80 -15.90
CA GLY A 32 -24.48 14.82 -14.94
C GLY A 32 -25.60 14.33 -14.03
N PHE A 33 -26.63 13.70 -14.61
CA PHE A 33 -27.73 13.12 -13.86
C PHE A 33 -27.27 11.97 -12.94
N ALA A 34 -26.48 11.05 -13.46
CA ALA A 34 -25.93 9.95 -12.69
C ALA A 34 -25.09 10.44 -11.50
N ALA A 35 -24.25 11.46 -11.69
CA ALA A 35 -23.46 12.07 -10.63
C ALA A 35 -24.35 12.75 -9.57
N MET A 36 -25.37 13.50 -10.01
CA MET A 36 -26.34 14.13 -9.10
C MET A 36 -27.07 13.10 -8.24
N MET A 37 -27.56 12.02 -8.84
CA MET A 37 -28.25 10.95 -8.12
C MET A 37 -27.34 10.25 -7.11
N ALA A 38 -26.10 9.97 -7.48
CA ALA A 38 -25.12 9.38 -6.57
C ALA A 38 -24.84 10.30 -5.37
N ALA A 39 -24.69 11.61 -5.60
CA ALA A 39 -24.46 12.59 -4.56
C ALA A 39 -25.68 12.76 -3.63
N ALA A 40 -26.89 12.79 -4.19
CA ALA A 40 -28.12 12.86 -3.42
C ALA A 40 -28.27 11.63 -2.50
N TYR A 41 -28.07 10.44 -3.06
CA TYR A 41 -28.10 9.20 -2.27
C TYR A 41 -27.02 9.17 -1.18
N ALA A 42 -25.80 9.61 -1.49
CA ALA A 42 -24.72 9.68 -0.51
C ALA A 42 -25.07 10.62 0.66
N LYS A 43 -25.68 11.78 0.36
CA LYS A 43 -26.16 12.71 1.40
C LYS A 43 -27.21 12.05 2.29
N ASP A 44 -28.23 11.45 1.69
CA ASP A 44 -29.32 10.82 2.44
C ASP A 44 -28.81 9.67 3.30
N LEU A 45 -27.91 8.84 2.77
CA LEU A 45 -27.25 7.78 3.53
C LEU A 45 -26.48 8.32 4.75
N LEU A 46 -25.73 9.41 4.57
CA LEU A 46 -24.98 10.02 5.68
C LEU A 46 -25.89 10.59 6.78
N LEU A 47 -27.11 11.01 6.43
CA LEU A 47 -28.08 11.49 7.41
C LEU A 47 -28.69 10.36 8.26
N GLU A 48 -28.74 9.13 7.71
CA GLU A 48 -29.21 7.95 8.43
C GLU A 48 -28.15 7.34 9.36
N ILE A 49 -26.87 7.68 9.17
CA ILE A 49 -25.78 7.13 9.98
C ILE A 49 -25.66 7.92 11.31
N PRO A 50 -25.74 7.24 12.46
CA PRO A 50 -25.57 7.87 13.77
C PRO A 50 -24.15 8.45 13.94
N LEU A 51 -24.06 9.78 14.10
CA LEU A 51 -22.79 10.52 14.21
C LEU A 51 -21.96 10.16 15.46
N ASN A 52 -22.61 9.64 16.49
CA ASN A 52 -22.01 9.26 17.76
C ASN A 52 -20.99 8.11 17.66
N GLY A 53 -20.99 7.34 16.56
CA GLY A 53 -19.95 6.34 16.30
C GLY A 53 -18.71 6.90 15.59
N VAL A 54 -18.82 8.04 14.91
CA VAL A 54 -17.76 8.56 14.04
C VAL A 54 -16.57 9.12 14.84
N GLU A 55 -16.83 9.77 15.96
CA GLU A 55 -15.78 10.31 16.84
C GLU A 55 -14.93 9.24 17.53
N ALA A 56 -15.45 8.00 17.61
CA ALA A 56 -14.72 6.87 18.18
C ALA A 56 -13.81 6.19 17.16
N GLU A 57 -14.02 6.44 15.86
CA GLU A 57 -13.21 5.87 14.80
C GLU A 57 -11.91 6.66 14.63
N LYS A 58 -10.81 5.93 14.44
CA LYS A 58 -9.51 6.57 14.21
C LYS A 58 -9.50 7.24 12.83
N PRO A 59 -8.98 8.48 12.72
CA PRO A 59 -8.77 9.10 11.42
C PRO A 59 -7.88 8.21 10.55
N ILE A 60 -8.24 8.08 9.27
CA ILE A 60 -7.46 7.24 8.33
C ILE A 60 -5.99 7.66 8.25
N LEU A 61 -5.68 8.93 8.47
CA LEU A 61 -4.32 9.46 8.51
C LEU A 61 -3.47 8.79 9.62
N GLU A 62 -4.06 8.49 10.77
CA GLU A 62 -3.37 7.82 11.87
C GLU A 62 -3.00 6.37 11.50
N VAL A 63 -3.92 5.68 10.81
CA VAL A 63 -3.67 4.32 10.30
C VAL A 63 -2.57 4.33 9.25
N LEU A 64 -2.57 5.32 8.34
CA LEU A 64 -1.53 5.45 7.30
C LEU A 64 -0.14 5.74 7.90
N ASN A 65 -0.05 6.61 8.91
CA ASN A 65 1.21 6.88 9.60
C ASN A 65 1.77 5.61 10.26
N THR A 66 0.91 4.80 10.87
CA THR A 66 1.30 3.51 11.47
C THR A 66 1.92 2.56 10.43
N ILE A 67 1.37 2.54 9.21
CA ILE A 67 1.90 1.74 8.11
C ILE A 67 3.28 2.28 7.67
N GLU A 68 3.43 3.60 7.54
CA GLU A 68 4.69 4.23 7.16
C GLU A 68 5.82 3.94 8.16
N GLU A 69 5.52 4.03 9.47
CA GLU A 69 6.44 3.68 10.54
C GLU A 69 6.89 2.21 10.48
N GLY A 70 5.94 1.29 10.28
CA GLY A 70 6.25 -0.14 10.12
C GLY A 70 7.10 -0.43 8.87
N LEU A 71 6.84 0.27 7.77
CA LEU A 71 7.60 0.14 6.52
C LEU A 71 9.03 0.65 6.68
N HIS A 72 9.21 1.76 7.41
CA HIS A 72 10.52 2.29 7.73
C HIS A 72 11.34 1.30 8.58
N GLY A 73 10.72 0.69 9.59
CA GLY A 73 11.34 -0.36 10.40
C GLY A 73 11.77 -1.57 9.56
N LEU A 74 10.91 -2.06 8.66
CA LEU A 74 11.24 -3.17 7.77
C LEU A 74 12.40 -2.84 6.82
N LYS A 75 12.42 -1.62 6.26
CA LYS A 75 13.50 -1.17 5.39
C LYS A 75 14.84 -1.16 6.13
N GLN A 76 14.85 -0.66 7.35
CA GLN A 76 16.05 -0.66 8.19
C GLN A 76 16.56 -2.08 8.45
N THR A 77 15.68 -3.01 8.84
CA THR A 77 16.06 -4.41 9.04
C THR A 77 16.56 -5.06 7.75
N ALA A 78 15.98 -4.72 6.59
CA ALA A 78 16.43 -5.23 5.31
C ALA A 78 17.83 -4.72 4.94
N ASP A 79 18.11 -3.43 5.19
CA ASP A 79 19.43 -2.83 4.96
C ASP A 79 20.49 -3.42 5.91
N GLU A 80 20.15 -3.64 7.18
CA GLU A 80 21.01 -4.31 8.16
C GLU A 80 21.29 -5.77 7.76
N THR A 81 20.27 -6.50 7.34
CA THR A 81 20.39 -7.89 6.86
C THR A 81 21.26 -7.95 5.59
N LYS A 82 21.08 -6.99 4.66
CA LYS A 82 21.90 -6.87 3.46
C LYS A 82 23.37 -6.66 3.82
N MET A 83 23.67 -5.74 4.74
CA MET A 83 25.05 -5.51 5.19
C MET A 83 25.66 -6.75 5.85
N ALA A 84 24.89 -7.47 6.69
CA ALA A 84 25.35 -8.68 7.34
C ALA A 84 25.70 -9.79 6.32
N VAL A 85 24.85 -9.97 5.30
CA VAL A 85 25.09 -10.93 4.21
C VAL A 85 26.32 -10.55 3.37
N GLU A 86 26.49 -9.27 3.05
CA GLU A 86 27.67 -8.78 2.32
C GLU A 86 28.96 -9.00 3.11
N THR A 87 28.93 -8.80 4.43
CA THR A 87 30.09 -9.02 5.32
C THR A 87 30.49 -10.50 5.36
N MET A 88 29.51 -11.41 5.49
CA MET A 88 29.76 -12.86 5.47
C MET A 88 30.30 -13.35 4.11
N HIS A 89 29.97 -12.66 3.01
CA HIS A 89 30.46 -12.99 1.69
C HIS A 89 31.94 -12.61 1.47
N SER A 90 32.39 -11.47 2.03
CA SER A 90 33.81 -11.08 1.99
C SER A 90 34.70 -11.98 2.85
N ASP A 91 34.24 -12.44 4.00
CA ASP A 91 35.04 -13.29 4.89
C ASP A 91 35.37 -14.66 4.26
N HIS A 92 34.46 -15.23 3.47
CA HIS A 92 34.70 -16.49 2.77
C HIS A 92 35.72 -16.39 1.61
N THR A 93 35.96 -15.20 1.08
CA THR A 93 37.02 -15.00 0.06
C THR A 93 38.42 -14.88 0.65
N CYS A 94 38.55 -14.57 1.95
CA CYS A 94 39.85 -14.42 2.62
C CYS A 94 40.45 -15.77 3.05
N ASP A 95 39.62 -16.75 3.42
CA ASP A 95 40.07 -18.07 3.91
C ASP A 95 40.56 -19.03 2.80
N GLN A 96 40.47 -18.64 1.53
CA GLN A 96 40.99 -19.40 0.38
C GLN A 96 42.37 -18.91 -0.09
N ALA A 97 43.27 -18.56 0.84
CA ALA A 97 44.69 -18.39 0.52
C ALA A 97 45.39 -19.76 0.44
N PRO A 98 46.06 -20.13 -0.67
CA PRO A 98 46.75 -21.42 -0.76
C PRO A 98 47.93 -21.47 0.21
N LEU A 99 47.92 -22.43 1.15
CA LEU A 99 49.04 -22.69 2.04
C LEU A 99 50.26 -23.17 1.22
N LEU A 100 51.22 -22.27 0.98
CA LEU A 100 52.50 -22.62 0.37
C LEU A 100 53.41 -23.36 1.38
N PRO A 101 54.10 -24.44 0.97
CA PRO A 101 54.89 -25.25 1.89
C PRO A 101 56.17 -24.51 2.32
N ARG A 102 56.39 -24.42 3.64
CA ARG A 102 57.63 -23.92 4.24
C ARG A 102 58.80 -24.83 3.84
N LYS A 103 59.75 -24.31 3.06
CA LYS A 103 61.03 -24.98 2.82
C LYS A 103 61.86 -24.95 4.11
N ALA A 104 62.20 -26.12 4.62
CA ALA A 104 63.19 -26.30 5.66
C ALA A 104 64.58 -26.05 5.07
N THR A 105 65.27 -25.03 5.59
CA THR A 105 66.69 -24.78 5.34
C THR A 105 67.53 -25.76 6.17
N ALA A 106 68.40 -26.51 5.50
CA ALA A 106 69.49 -27.27 6.08
C ALA A 106 70.78 -26.43 6.08
#